data_AF-J2LDX7-F1
#
_entry.id   AF-J2LDX7-F1
#
_cell.length_a   1.000
_cell.length_b   1.000
_cell.length_c   1.000
_cell.angle_alpha   90.00
_cell.angle_beta   90.00
_cell.angle_gamma   90.00
#
_symmetry.space_group_name_H-M   'P 1'
#
loop_
_entity.id
_entity.type
_entity.pdbx_description
1 polymer ?
#
loop_
_entity_poly.entity_id
_entity_poly.type
_entity_poly.pdbx_seq_one_letter_code
_entity_poly.pdbx_strand_id
1 'polypeptide(L)'
;MDDIPALLALERRQWTAEQAAGPAEFRERIEAHPDLCGGAFCARTGELLGSVFAKPTHDAEWTDPGNWAQSASLDAQPAGKLPQQKRTRCMFGISLTSVEPGAAVQLLAFYYLYLLKRGYTEIFLGSPMPGLKRHLQRHPGACVEAYARATRSGLPVDPQLRYYHGKGWREIVAVRENYFPHEDSCDYGAILKAKVPLRHLALLFKLVPVSALRMISALAPRLAIPAGR
;
A
#
# COMPACT_ATOMS: atom_id res chain seq x y z
N MET A 1 -20.49 -12.59 -1.63
CA MET A 1 -19.25 -12.71 -0.81
C MET A 1 -18.37 -13.78 -1.45
N ASP A 2 -18.23 -13.70 -2.78
CA ASP A 2 -17.91 -14.89 -3.59
C ASP A 2 -16.44 -14.87 -4.01
N ASP A 3 -15.72 -13.78 -3.73
CA ASP A 3 -14.33 -13.55 -4.11
C ASP A 3 -13.31 -14.08 -3.08
N ILE A 4 -13.76 -14.45 -1.86
CA ILE A 4 -12.87 -14.93 -0.78
C ILE A 4 -12.04 -16.15 -1.21
N PRO A 5 -12.59 -17.20 -1.86
CA PRO A 5 -11.79 -18.32 -2.32
C PRO A 5 -10.67 -17.93 -3.28
N ALA A 6 -10.92 -16.99 -4.19
CA ALA A 6 -9.93 -16.48 -5.13
C ALA A 6 -8.82 -15.67 -4.42
N LEU A 7 -9.20 -14.84 -3.43
CA LEU A 7 -8.26 -14.11 -2.59
C LEU A 7 -7.33 -15.04 -1.81
N LEU A 8 -7.88 -16.09 -1.20
CA LEU A 8 -7.08 -17.08 -0.46
C LEU A 8 -6.13 -17.87 -1.38
N ALA A 9 -6.56 -18.17 -2.60
CA ALA A 9 -5.71 -18.80 -3.60
C ALA A 9 -4.56 -17.88 -4.02
N LEU A 10 -4.82 -16.58 -4.17
CA LEU A 10 -3.80 -15.57 -4.47
C LEU A 10 -2.79 -15.42 -3.30
N GLU A 11 -3.27 -15.30 -2.07
CA GLU A 11 -2.43 -15.14 -0.87
C GLU A 11 -1.43 -16.27 -0.69
N ARG A 12 -1.90 -17.52 -0.78
CA ARG A 12 -1.05 -18.71 -0.62
C ARG A 12 0.07 -18.82 -1.65
N ARG A 13 -0.05 -18.13 -2.78
CA ARG A 13 0.99 -18.11 -3.82
C ARG A 13 2.09 -17.09 -3.54
N GLN A 14 1.83 -16.10 -2.68
CA GLN A 14 2.70 -14.94 -2.50
C GLN A 14 3.27 -14.82 -1.09
N TRP A 15 2.53 -15.25 -0.07
CA TRP A 15 2.85 -15.04 1.35
C TRP A 15 2.96 -16.35 2.11
N THR A 16 3.79 -16.35 3.16
CA THR A 16 3.85 -17.48 4.10
C THR A 16 2.59 -17.53 4.96
N ALA A 17 2.35 -18.65 5.65
CA ALA A 17 1.16 -18.82 6.49
C ALA A 17 1.05 -17.76 7.61
N GLU A 18 2.19 -17.27 8.10
CA GLU A 18 2.26 -16.24 9.15
C GLU A 18 1.93 -14.83 8.62
N GLN A 19 2.09 -14.60 7.32
CA GLN A 19 1.89 -13.28 6.69
C GLN A 19 0.60 -13.20 5.89
N ALA A 20 0.08 -14.34 5.44
CA ALA A 20 -1.12 -14.44 4.62
C ALA A 20 -2.38 -14.07 5.41
N ALA A 21 -3.22 -13.22 4.82
CA ALA A 21 -4.50 -12.88 5.44
C ALA A 21 -5.50 -14.06 5.38
N GLY A 22 -6.21 -14.26 6.48
CA GLY A 22 -7.23 -15.29 6.61
C GLY A 22 -8.59 -14.92 5.98
N PRO A 23 -9.52 -15.88 5.90
CA PRO A 23 -10.85 -15.65 5.34
C PRO A 23 -11.67 -14.61 6.12
N ALA A 24 -11.52 -14.60 7.44
CA ALA A 24 -12.21 -13.66 8.32
C ALA A 24 -11.72 -12.23 8.09
N GLU A 25 -10.40 -12.03 8.02
CA GLU A 25 -9.79 -10.72 7.76
C GLU A 25 -10.20 -10.16 6.39
N PHE A 26 -10.25 -10.99 5.34
CA PHE A 26 -10.74 -10.53 4.05
C PHE A 26 -12.19 -10.09 4.09
N ARG A 27 -13.05 -10.86 4.76
CA ARG A 27 -14.45 -10.49 4.92
C ARG A 27 -14.59 -9.15 5.64
N GLU A 28 -13.88 -8.99 6.74
CA GLU A 28 -13.90 -7.78 7.55
C GLU A 28 -13.46 -6.55 6.74
N ARG A 29 -12.36 -6.66 5.98
CA ARG A 29 -11.86 -5.58 5.11
C ARG A 29 -12.86 -5.21 4.02
N ILE A 30 -13.50 -6.20 3.39
CA ILE A 30 -14.51 -5.99 2.33
C ILE A 30 -15.77 -5.35 2.91
N GLU A 31 -16.23 -5.79 4.07
CA GLU A 31 -17.44 -5.28 4.71
C GLU A 31 -17.25 -3.85 5.23
N ALA A 32 -16.09 -3.55 5.82
CA ALA A 32 -15.80 -2.22 6.35
C ALA A 32 -15.60 -1.18 5.24
N HIS A 33 -14.86 -1.52 4.18
CA HIS A 33 -14.48 -0.59 3.12
C HIS A 33 -14.59 -1.22 1.72
N PRO A 34 -15.81 -1.61 1.28
CA PRO A 34 -16.01 -2.28 -0.01
C PRO A 34 -15.56 -1.40 -1.18
N ASP A 35 -15.66 -0.09 -1.03
CA ASP A 35 -15.26 0.89 -2.04
C ASP A 35 -13.75 1.12 -2.10
N LEU A 36 -12.96 0.61 -1.14
CA LEU A 36 -11.50 0.70 -1.11
C LEU A 36 -10.84 -0.67 -1.34
N CYS A 37 -11.62 -1.69 -1.69
CA CYS A 37 -11.10 -2.97 -2.15
C CYS A 37 -10.93 -2.93 -3.68
N GLY A 38 -9.87 -3.56 -4.20
CA GLY A 38 -9.61 -3.62 -5.64
C GLY A 38 -8.98 -4.94 -6.05
N GLY A 39 -9.26 -5.35 -7.28
CA GLY A 39 -8.70 -6.55 -7.89
C GLY A 39 -8.30 -6.34 -9.34
N ALA A 40 -7.25 -7.03 -9.76
CA ALA A 40 -6.85 -7.16 -11.16
C ALA A 40 -7.10 -8.60 -11.62
N PHE A 41 -7.78 -8.76 -12.74
CA PHE A 41 -8.25 -10.05 -13.24
C PHE A 41 -7.71 -10.32 -14.65
N CYS A 42 -7.40 -11.58 -14.93
CA CYS A 42 -7.09 -12.03 -16.28
C CYS A 42 -8.34 -11.92 -17.16
N ALA A 43 -8.27 -11.14 -18.23
CA ALA A 43 -9.41 -10.92 -19.13
C ALA A 43 -9.89 -12.20 -19.85
N ARG A 44 -9.02 -13.21 -19.98
CA ARG A 44 -9.35 -14.48 -20.67
C ARG A 44 -9.95 -15.52 -19.73
N THR A 45 -9.38 -15.67 -18.54
CA THR A 45 -9.73 -16.76 -17.60
C THR A 45 -10.60 -16.30 -16.45
N GLY A 46 -10.70 -14.98 -16.21
CA GLY A 46 -11.34 -14.42 -15.02
C GLY A 46 -10.54 -14.62 -13.73
N GLU A 47 -9.34 -15.19 -13.79
CA GLU A 47 -8.50 -15.44 -12.61
C GLU A 47 -8.07 -14.13 -11.96
N LEU A 48 -8.11 -14.07 -10.63
CA LEU A 48 -7.59 -12.96 -9.84
C LEU A 48 -6.04 -13.00 -9.83
N LEU A 49 -5.41 -11.97 -10.38
CA LEU A 49 -3.95 -11.84 -10.51
C LEU A 49 -3.33 -10.90 -9.47
N GLY A 50 -4.14 -10.02 -8.88
CA GLY A 50 -3.70 -9.14 -7.81
C GLY A 50 -4.87 -8.52 -7.05
N SER A 51 -4.64 -8.16 -5.80
CA SER A 51 -5.63 -7.54 -4.91
C SER A 51 -5.01 -6.41 -4.10
N VAL A 52 -5.83 -5.43 -3.75
CA VAL A 52 -5.47 -4.32 -2.86
C VAL A 52 -6.58 -4.06 -1.86
N PHE A 53 -6.20 -3.86 -0.61
CA PHE A 53 -7.09 -3.51 0.49
C PHE A 53 -6.57 -2.27 1.20
N ALA A 54 -7.48 -1.40 1.58
CA ALA A 54 -7.14 -0.16 2.24
C ALA A 54 -8.25 0.33 3.16
N LYS A 55 -7.88 1.25 4.05
CA LYS A 55 -8.83 1.98 4.90
C LYS A 55 -8.52 3.48 4.93
N PRO A 56 -9.49 4.34 5.24
CA PRO A 56 -9.22 5.74 5.55
C PRO A 56 -8.29 5.85 6.77
N THR A 57 -7.47 6.89 6.81
CA THR A 57 -6.59 7.24 7.95
C THR A 57 -6.42 8.76 8.04
N HIS A 58 -5.79 9.23 9.10
CA HIS A 58 -5.43 10.62 9.33
C HIS A 58 -3.91 10.80 9.41
N ASP A 59 -3.40 11.96 8.96
CA ASP A 59 -1.96 12.25 9.02
C ASP A 59 -1.37 12.13 10.43
N ALA A 60 -2.16 12.45 11.46
CA ALA A 60 -1.75 12.38 12.86
C ALA A 60 -1.51 10.95 13.37
N GLU A 61 -2.05 9.92 12.71
CA GLU A 61 -1.81 8.52 13.10
C GLU A 61 -0.37 8.07 12.81
N TRP A 62 0.35 8.82 11.95
CA TRP A 62 1.68 8.44 11.48
C TRP A 62 2.82 9.15 12.20
N THR A 63 2.52 10.02 13.18
CA THR A 63 3.53 10.59 14.09
C THR A 63 3.92 9.60 15.19
N ASP A 64 3.01 8.67 15.54
CA ASP A 64 3.32 7.56 16.43
C ASP A 64 2.58 6.28 16.06
N PRO A 65 2.94 5.65 14.93
CA PRO A 65 2.30 4.41 14.54
C PRO A 65 2.68 3.31 15.52
N GLY A 66 1.66 2.61 16.02
CA GLY A 66 1.83 1.32 16.70
C GLY A 66 2.34 0.25 15.73
N ASN A 67 2.20 -1.02 16.05
CA ASN A 67 2.60 -2.09 15.13
C ASN A 67 1.68 -2.15 13.88
N TRP A 68 2.06 -2.97 12.89
CA TRP A 68 1.28 -3.11 11.66
C TRP A 68 -0.15 -3.58 11.92
N ALA A 69 -0.37 -4.53 12.83
CA ALA A 69 -1.70 -5.06 13.11
C ALA A 69 -2.62 -3.98 13.69
N GLN A 70 -2.11 -3.13 14.59
CA GLN A 70 -2.82 -1.96 15.09
C GLN A 70 -3.11 -0.95 13.97
N SER A 71 -2.13 -0.72 13.09
CA SER A 71 -2.30 0.15 11.94
C SER A 71 -3.31 -0.39 10.94
N ALA A 72 -3.40 -1.70 10.76
CA ALA A 72 -4.31 -2.40 9.85
C ALA A 72 -5.70 -2.63 10.44
N SER A 73 -5.84 -2.58 11.77
CA SER A 73 -7.11 -2.78 12.48
C SER A 73 -8.19 -1.82 12.00
N LEU A 74 -9.40 -2.36 11.84
CA LEU A 74 -10.60 -1.63 11.44
C LEU A 74 -11.34 -1.03 12.64
N ASP A 75 -10.94 -1.40 13.87
CA ASP A 75 -11.51 -0.93 15.13
C ASP A 75 -11.06 0.49 15.52
N ALA A 76 -10.14 1.08 14.75
CA ALA A 76 -9.74 2.46 14.93
C ALA A 76 -10.97 3.39 14.75
N GLN A 77 -11.32 4.07 15.84
CA GLN A 77 -12.54 4.85 16.07
C GLN A 77 -13.12 5.52 14.82
N PRO A 78 -14.45 5.47 14.61
CA PRO A 78 -15.10 6.29 13.59
C PRO A 78 -14.71 7.73 13.85
N ALA A 79 -14.07 8.36 12.86
CA ALA A 79 -13.71 9.77 12.86
C ALA A 79 -14.80 10.59 13.55
N GLY A 80 -14.60 10.92 14.84
CA GLY A 80 -15.59 11.58 15.66
C GLY A 80 -15.97 12.88 14.96
N LYS A 81 -17.20 12.94 14.44
CA LYS A 81 -17.86 14.09 13.78
C LYS A 81 -16.89 15.19 13.33
N LEU A 82 -15.99 14.88 12.40
CA LEU A 82 -15.16 15.91 11.78
C LEU A 82 -16.03 16.70 10.78
N PRO A 83 -15.91 18.04 10.73
CA PRO A 83 -16.56 18.86 9.72
C PRO A 83 -16.28 18.28 8.33
N GLN A 84 -17.28 18.26 7.47
CA GLN A 84 -17.29 17.63 6.14
C GLN A 84 -16.11 18.07 5.23
N GLN A 85 -15.42 19.16 5.57
CA GLN A 85 -14.22 19.70 4.91
C GLN A 85 -12.88 19.07 5.35
N LYS A 86 -12.81 18.36 6.49
CA LYS A 86 -11.63 17.63 6.99
C LYS A 86 -11.72 16.11 6.80
N ARG A 87 -12.69 15.63 6.00
CA ARG A 87 -12.83 14.21 5.67
C ARG A 87 -11.58 13.74 4.90
N THR A 88 -10.74 13.00 5.62
CA THR A 88 -9.68 12.06 5.18
C THR A 88 -9.18 12.23 3.74
N ARG A 89 -8.06 12.95 3.61
CA ARG A 89 -7.23 12.98 2.39
C ARG A 89 -6.24 11.83 2.31
N CYS A 90 -6.20 10.99 3.34
CA CYS A 90 -5.18 10.00 3.57
C CYS A 90 -5.82 8.62 3.65
N MET A 91 -5.12 7.64 3.08
CA MET A 91 -5.51 6.25 3.10
C MET A 91 -4.32 5.40 3.55
N PHE A 92 -4.58 4.32 4.27
CA PHE A 92 -3.60 3.31 4.61
C PHE A 92 -3.81 2.05 3.78
N GLY A 93 -2.77 1.63 3.05
CA GLY A 93 -2.74 0.38 2.34
C GLY A 93 -2.51 -0.77 3.32
N ILE A 94 -3.55 -1.59 3.50
CA ILE A 94 -3.52 -2.75 4.39
C ILE A 94 -2.72 -3.88 3.73
N SER A 95 -3.06 -4.21 2.48
CA SER A 95 -2.33 -5.23 1.72
C SER A 95 -2.35 -4.96 0.22
N LEU A 96 -1.28 -5.39 -0.45
CA LEU A 96 -1.16 -5.46 -1.90
C LEU A 96 -0.51 -6.81 -2.25
N THR A 97 -1.28 -7.68 -2.87
CA THR A 97 -0.84 -9.02 -3.27
C THR A 97 -0.92 -9.13 -4.78
N SER A 98 0.11 -9.66 -5.44
CA SER A 98 0.09 -9.84 -6.89
C SER A 98 1.03 -10.96 -7.29
N VAL A 99 0.55 -11.88 -8.12
CA VAL A 99 1.35 -13.00 -8.66
C VAL A 99 1.91 -12.70 -10.05
N GLU A 100 1.46 -11.60 -10.66
CA GLU A 100 1.96 -11.13 -11.95
C GLU A 100 2.43 -9.67 -11.84
N PRO A 101 3.67 -9.34 -12.26
CA PRO A 101 4.17 -7.96 -12.20
C PRO A 101 3.30 -6.95 -12.97
N GLY A 102 2.76 -7.36 -14.12
CA GLY A 102 1.85 -6.54 -14.92
C GLY A 102 0.54 -6.22 -14.21
N ALA A 103 0.00 -7.18 -13.46
CA ALA A 103 -1.23 -6.99 -12.68
C ALA A 103 -1.05 -5.95 -11.57
N ALA A 104 0.05 -6.00 -10.81
CA ALA A 104 0.34 -5.01 -9.77
C ALA A 104 0.44 -3.58 -10.34
N VAL A 105 1.12 -3.43 -11.49
CA VAL A 105 1.29 -2.13 -12.16
C VAL A 105 -0.06 -1.57 -12.60
N GLN A 106 -0.88 -2.39 -13.28
CA GLN A 106 -2.20 -1.95 -13.76
C GLN A 106 -3.16 -1.68 -12.61
N LEU A 107 -3.16 -2.54 -11.58
CA LEU A 107 -3.97 -2.36 -10.38
C LEU A 107 -3.65 -1.02 -9.72
N LEU A 108 -2.37 -0.75 -9.43
CA LEU A 108 -1.96 0.51 -8.82
C LEU A 108 -2.27 1.72 -9.71
N ALA A 109 -2.06 1.62 -11.02
CA ALA A 109 -2.35 2.71 -11.95
C ALA A 109 -3.83 3.11 -11.93
N PHE A 110 -4.73 2.14 -11.98
CA PHE A 110 -6.16 2.38 -11.82
C PHE A 110 -6.49 2.88 -10.42
N TYR A 111 -5.94 2.23 -9.40
CA TYR A 111 -6.28 2.49 -8.00
C TYR A 111 -5.89 3.90 -7.57
N TYR A 112 -4.74 4.44 -8.01
CA TYR A 112 -4.38 5.85 -7.79
C TYR A 112 -5.43 6.83 -8.35
N LEU A 113 -5.90 6.61 -9.57
CA LEU A 113 -6.91 7.48 -10.20
C LEU A 113 -8.28 7.34 -9.51
N TYR A 114 -8.62 6.12 -9.11
CA TYR A 114 -9.84 5.83 -8.40
C TYR A 114 -9.85 6.50 -7.01
N LEU A 115 -8.74 6.43 -6.26
CA LEU A 115 -8.56 7.13 -5.00
C LEU A 115 -8.64 8.66 -5.16
N LEU A 116 -8.03 9.19 -6.23
CA LEU A 116 -8.10 10.61 -6.57
C LEU A 116 -9.56 11.07 -6.78
N LYS A 117 -10.34 10.29 -7.53
CA LYS A 117 -11.79 10.53 -7.73
C LYS A 117 -12.55 10.53 -6.40
N ARG A 118 -12.15 9.69 -5.44
CA ARG A 118 -12.75 9.61 -4.09
C ARG A 118 -12.26 10.72 -3.15
N GLY A 119 -11.27 11.51 -3.55
CA GLY A 119 -10.76 12.66 -2.79
C GLY A 119 -9.53 12.36 -1.94
N TYR A 120 -8.97 11.14 -2.03
CA TYR A 120 -7.71 10.81 -1.38
C TYR A 120 -6.54 11.38 -2.18
N THR A 121 -5.59 11.99 -1.48
CA THR A 121 -4.42 12.63 -2.08
C THR A 121 -3.11 12.05 -1.59
N GLU A 122 -3.14 11.26 -0.51
CA GLU A 122 -1.97 10.68 0.13
C GLU A 122 -2.26 9.23 0.55
N ILE A 123 -1.24 8.38 0.42
CA ILE A 123 -1.32 6.95 0.73
C ILE A 123 -0.15 6.58 1.64
N PHE A 124 -0.45 5.92 2.75
CA PHE A 124 0.50 5.37 3.69
C PHE A 124 0.54 3.85 3.53
N LEU A 125 1.71 3.23 3.73
CA LEU A 125 1.82 1.79 3.87
C LEU A 125 2.96 1.42 4.81
N GLY A 126 2.88 0.24 5.41
CA GLY A 126 3.99 -0.37 6.12
C GLY A 126 4.82 -1.25 5.18
N SER A 127 6.14 -1.16 5.25
CA SER A 127 7.07 -2.08 4.57
C SER A 127 8.04 -2.72 5.56
N PRO A 128 8.29 -4.05 5.47
CA PRO A 128 9.50 -4.64 6.00
C PRO A 128 10.76 -4.05 5.32
N MET A 129 11.91 -4.33 5.92
CA MET A 129 13.26 -3.97 5.45
C MET A 129 14.15 -5.23 5.44
N PRO A 130 13.93 -6.17 4.51
CA PRO A 130 14.60 -7.48 4.51
C PRO A 130 16.13 -7.42 4.36
N GLY A 131 16.70 -6.28 3.95
CA GLY A 131 18.15 -6.11 3.90
C GLY A 131 18.79 -5.74 5.24
N LEU A 132 17.98 -5.42 6.27
CA LEU A 132 18.45 -4.83 7.52
C LEU A 132 19.32 -5.79 8.34
N LYS A 133 18.87 -7.04 8.57
CA LYS A 133 19.62 -8.04 9.34
C LYS A 133 21.04 -8.20 8.83
N ARG A 134 21.19 -8.34 7.50
CA ARG A 134 22.49 -8.45 6.83
C ARG A 134 23.33 -7.18 6.95
N HIS A 135 22.71 -6.00 6.96
CA HIS A 135 23.40 -4.74 7.14
C HIS A 135 23.98 -4.61 8.55
N LEU A 136 23.18 -4.92 9.57
CA LEU A 136 23.60 -4.89 10.98
C LEU A 136 24.70 -5.90 11.29
N GLN A 137 24.65 -7.09 10.67
CA GLN A 137 25.72 -8.09 10.78
C GLN A 137 27.07 -7.58 10.27
N ARG A 138 27.08 -6.73 9.23
CA ARG A 138 28.29 -6.16 8.64
C ARG A 138 28.73 -4.86 9.31
N HIS A 139 27.80 -4.17 9.97
CA HIS A 139 28.03 -2.91 10.65
C HIS A 139 27.38 -2.97 12.04
N PRO A 140 28.00 -3.69 13.00
CA PRO A 140 27.47 -3.77 14.36
C PRO A 140 27.28 -2.36 14.96
N GLY A 141 26.10 -2.09 15.51
CA GLY A 141 25.76 -0.79 16.10
C GLY A 141 25.33 0.30 15.10
N ALA A 142 25.15 -0.03 13.82
CA ALA A 142 24.59 0.91 12.85
C ALA A 142 23.16 1.35 13.23
N CYS A 143 22.84 2.61 12.94
CA CYS A 143 21.50 3.17 13.17
C CYS A 143 20.51 2.67 12.11
N VAL A 144 19.37 2.12 12.56
CA VAL A 144 18.33 1.55 11.68
C VAL A 144 17.64 2.61 10.84
N GLU A 145 17.37 3.79 11.41
CA GLU A 145 16.80 4.93 10.68
C GLU A 145 17.72 5.40 9.56
N ALA A 146 19.03 5.42 9.82
CA ALA A 146 20.04 5.77 8.83
C ALA A 146 20.07 4.73 7.70
N TYR A 147 19.97 3.44 8.02
CA TYR A 147 19.86 2.37 7.03
C TYR A 147 18.60 2.52 6.16
N ALA A 148 17.43 2.73 6.77
CA ALA A 148 16.16 2.86 6.06
C ALA A 148 16.21 3.99 5.02
N ARG A 149 16.89 5.09 5.35
CA ARG A 149 17.04 6.28 4.50
C ARG A 149 18.28 6.24 3.60
N ALA A 150 19.14 5.24 3.74
CA ALA A 150 20.35 5.14 2.93
C ALA A 150 20.00 4.91 1.47
N THR A 151 20.71 5.61 0.58
CA THR A 151 20.51 5.50 -0.86
C THR A 151 21.81 5.19 -1.59
N ARG A 152 21.69 4.52 -2.73
CA ARG A 152 22.76 4.32 -3.71
C ARG A 152 22.24 4.72 -5.08
N SER A 153 22.91 5.67 -5.73
CA SER A 153 22.46 6.25 -7.01
C SER A 153 21.02 6.79 -6.96
N GLY A 154 20.62 7.40 -5.84
CA GLY A 154 19.28 7.97 -5.65
C GLY A 154 18.17 6.96 -5.35
N LEU A 155 18.50 5.68 -5.17
CA LEU A 155 17.53 4.62 -4.82
C LEU A 155 17.79 4.06 -3.42
N PRO A 156 16.76 3.68 -2.66
CA PRO A 156 16.96 3.02 -1.37
C PRO A 156 17.88 1.79 -1.47
N VAL A 157 18.73 1.60 -0.47
CA VAL A 157 19.61 0.44 -0.41
C VAL A 157 18.84 -0.85 -0.11
N ASP A 158 17.82 -0.77 0.75
CA ASP A 158 16.93 -1.89 1.05
C ASP A 158 16.10 -2.27 -0.20
N PRO A 159 16.02 -3.56 -0.56
CA PRO A 159 15.37 -3.99 -1.79
C PRO A 159 13.85 -3.76 -1.79
N GLN A 160 13.18 -3.87 -0.64
CA GLN A 160 11.73 -3.68 -0.57
C GLN A 160 11.37 -2.20 -0.57
N LEU A 161 12.15 -1.37 0.13
CA LEU A 161 12.00 0.09 0.04
C LEU A 161 12.26 0.58 -1.39
N ARG A 162 13.23 0.00 -2.10
CA ARG A 162 13.48 0.30 -3.51
C ARG A 162 12.29 -0.09 -4.40
N TYR A 163 11.69 -1.26 -4.16
CA TYR A 163 10.51 -1.72 -4.89
C TYR A 163 9.34 -0.72 -4.76
N TYR A 164 9.09 -0.20 -3.56
CA TYR A 164 8.04 0.78 -3.30
C TYR A 164 8.40 2.19 -3.79
N HIS A 165 9.68 2.57 -3.72
CA HIS A 165 10.17 3.83 -4.29
C HIS A 165 9.88 3.93 -5.79
N GLY A 166 10.11 2.85 -6.53
CA GLY A 166 9.73 2.74 -7.95
C GLY A 166 8.23 2.82 -8.22
N LYS A 167 7.38 2.73 -7.17
CA LYS A 167 5.91 2.80 -7.25
C LYS A 167 5.30 4.09 -6.73
N GLY A 168 6.13 5.07 -6.37
CA GLY A 168 5.69 6.39 -5.92
C GLY A 168 5.75 6.61 -4.41
N TRP A 169 6.06 5.59 -3.61
CA TRP A 169 6.31 5.73 -2.17
C TRP A 169 7.75 6.19 -1.92
N ARG A 170 7.94 7.51 -1.96
CA ARG A 170 9.28 8.13 -1.94
C ARG A 170 9.68 8.68 -0.58
N GLU A 171 8.77 8.73 0.37
CA GLU A 171 8.97 9.37 1.66
C GLU A 171 8.84 8.33 2.77
N ILE A 172 9.85 8.22 3.63
CA ILE A 172 9.80 7.42 4.86
C ILE A 172 9.40 8.36 5.99
N VAL A 173 8.19 8.18 6.53
CA VAL A 173 7.65 9.06 7.57
C VAL A 173 8.07 8.61 8.96
N ALA A 174 8.20 7.29 9.16
CA ALA A 174 8.66 6.72 10.42
C ALA A 174 9.37 5.38 10.18
N VAL A 175 10.25 5.03 11.11
CA VAL A 175 10.83 3.70 11.27
C VAL A 175 10.46 3.25 12.68
N ARG A 176 10.04 2.00 12.83
CA ARG A 176 9.52 1.46 14.08
C ARG A 176 10.06 0.07 14.32
N GLU A 177 10.54 -0.13 15.53
CA GLU A 177 10.82 -1.45 16.08
C GLU A 177 9.49 -2.18 16.39
N ASN A 178 9.49 -3.50 16.32
CA ASN A 178 8.31 -4.34 16.56
C ASN A 178 7.10 -3.99 15.68
N TYR A 179 7.34 -3.48 14.47
CA TYR A 179 6.27 -3.07 13.56
C TYR A 179 5.74 -4.23 12.72
N PHE A 180 6.64 -5.08 12.20
CA PHE A 180 6.29 -6.33 11.50
C PHE A 180 6.99 -7.49 12.18
N PRO A 181 6.33 -8.63 12.44
CA PRO A 181 7.04 -9.86 12.80
C PRO A 181 7.77 -10.38 11.56
N HIS A 182 9.02 -9.97 11.36
CA HIS A 182 9.81 -10.25 10.17
C HIS A 182 11.30 -10.34 10.52
N GLU A 183 11.81 -11.57 10.55
CA GLU A 183 13.15 -11.89 11.02
C GLU A 183 14.25 -11.11 10.29
N ASP A 184 14.18 -11.02 8.95
CA ASP A 184 15.17 -10.32 8.14
C ASP A 184 15.13 -8.80 8.32
N SER A 185 14.02 -8.27 8.85
CA SER A 185 13.90 -6.88 9.28
C SER A 185 14.23 -6.68 10.75
N CYS A 186 14.62 -7.73 11.50
CA CYS A 186 14.77 -7.66 12.96
C CYS A 186 13.53 -7.06 13.64
N ASP A 187 12.35 -7.40 13.13
CA ASP A 187 11.04 -6.87 13.51
C ASP A 187 10.82 -5.35 13.31
N TYR A 188 11.75 -4.67 12.64
CA TYR A 188 11.56 -3.29 12.21
C TYR A 188 10.65 -3.17 10.99
N GLY A 189 9.98 -2.04 10.88
CA GLY A 189 9.25 -1.63 9.70
C GLY A 189 9.44 -0.16 9.39
N ALA A 190 9.34 0.18 8.10
CA ALA A 190 9.29 1.54 7.63
C ALA A 190 7.87 1.89 7.21
N ILE A 191 7.38 3.05 7.65
CA ILE A 191 6.12 3.61 7.20
C ILE A 191 6.44 4.53 6.02
N LEU A 192 5.84 4.23 4.88
CA LEU A 192 6.07 4.93 3.62
C LEU A 192 4.87 5.79 3.26
N LYS A 193 5.13 6.96 2.67
CA LYS A 193 4.13 7.87 2.14
C LYS A 193 4.30 8.04 0.63
N ALA A 194 3.19 7.89 -0.08
CA ALA A 194 3.03 8.25 -1.49
C ALA A 194 2.05 9.41 -1.62
N LYS A 195 2.27 10.21 -2.66
CA LYS A 195 1.37 11.30 -3.05
C LYS A 195 0.65 10.85 -4.30
N VAL A 196 -0.69 10.89 -4.28
CA VAL A 196 -1.49 10.48 -5.43
C VAL A 196 -1.15 11.40 -6.62
N PRO A 197 -0.79 10.84 -7.79
CA PRO A 197 -0.54 11.63 -8.99
C PRO A 197 -1.74 12.52 -9.32
N LEU A 198 -1.49 13.70 -9.88
CA LEU A 198 -2.55 14.66 -10.27
C LEU A 198 -3.47 15.12 -9.13
N ARG A 199 -3.07 14.97 -7.86
CA ARG A 199 -3.85 15.43 -6.70
C ARG A 199 -4.37 16.87 -6.74
N HIS A 200 -3.69 17.77 -7.47
CA HIS A 200 -4.13 19.16 -7.65
C HIS A 200 -5.37 19.26 -8.57
N LEU A 201 -5.66 18.22 -9.36
CA LEU A 201 -6.83 18.10 -10.24
C LEU A 201 -7.96 17.26 -9.61
N ALA A 202 -7.89 16.94 -8.31
CA ALA A 202 -8.84 16.03 -7.65
C ALA A 202 -10.32 16.42 -7.89
N LEU A 203 -10.62 17.72 -7.91
CA LEU A 203 -11.98 18.23 -8.19
C LEU A 203 -12.48 17.86 -9.59
N LEU A 204 -11.61 17.88 -10.60
CA LEU A 204 -11.96 17.48 -11.97
C LEU A 204 -12.22 15.98 -12.05
N PHE A 205 -11.39 15.18 -11.36
CA PHE A 205 -11.52 13.72 -11.33
C PHE A 205 -12.81 13.23 -10.66
N LYS A 206 -13.44 14.03 -9.79
CA LYS A 206 -14.75 13.69 -9.19
C LYS A 206 -15.83 13.47 -10.26
N LEU A 207 -15.77 14.18 -11.37
CA LEU A 207 -16.76 14.11 -12.46
C LEU A 207 -16.45 13.01 -13.48
N VAL A 208 -15.23 12.47 -13.49
CA VAL A 208 -14.80 11.46 -14.48
C VAL A 208 -15.48 10.11 -14.18
N PRO A 209 -16.21 9.50 -15.13
CA PRO A 209 -16.79 8.17 -14.94
C PRO A 209 -15.72 7.10 -14.66
N VAL A 210 -16.04 6.08 -13.86
CA VAL A 210 -15.08 5.01 -13.54
C VAL A 210 -14.63 4.24 -14.79
N SER A 211 -15.50 4.07 -15.77
CA SER A 211 -15.16 3.49 -17.08
C SER A 211 -14.06 4.26 -17.81
N ALA A 212 -14.11 5.60 -17.75
CA ALA A 212 -13.06 6.45 -18.31
C ALA A 212 -11.75 6.32 -17.54
N LEU A 213 -11.79 6.19 -16.21
CA LEU A 213 -10.58 5.93 -15.42
C LEU A 213 -9.89 4.62 -15.85
N ARG A 214 -10.67 3.55 -16.08
CA ARG A 214 -10.14 2.26 -16.57
C ARG A 214 -9.43 2.41 -17.91
N MET A 215 -10.01 3.18 -18.85
CA MET A 215 -9.39 3.46 -20.15
C MET A 215 -8.09 4.26 -19.99
N ILE A 216 -8.09 5.31 -19.16
CA ILE A 216 -6.90 6.13 -18.91
C ILE A 216 -5.79 5.28 -18.27
N SER A 217 -6.11 4.44 -17.28
CA SER A 217 -5.10 3.58 -16.63
C SER A 217 -4.52 2.53 -17.57
N ALA A 218 -5.34 1.99 -18.49
CA ALA A 218 -4.88 1.01 -19.49
C ALA A 218 -3.87 1.62 -20.47
N LEU A 219 -4.02 2.92 -20.79
CA LEU A 219 -3.15 3.65 -21.69
C LEU A 219 -1.89 4.19 -21.00
N ALA A 220 -1.87 4.22 -19.66
CA ALA A 220 -0.86 4.97 -18.94
C ALA A 220 -0.22 4.24 -17.74
N PRO A 221 0.51 3.13 -17.97
CA PRO A 221 1.39 2.58 -16.93
C PRO A 221 2.38 3.63 -16.40
N ARG A 222 2.75 4.60 -17.26
CA ARG A 222 3.75 5.64 -17.00
C ARG A 222 3.23 6.93 -16.37
N LEU A 223 1.92 7.21 -16.39
CA LEU A 223 1.37 8.44 -15.79
C LEU A 223 1.08 8.29 -14.29
N ALA A 224 0.82 7.06 -13.83
CA ALA A 224 0.43 6.78 -12.44
C ALA A 224 1.57 6.19 -11.58
N ILE A 225 2.57 5.60 -12.22
CA ILE A 225 3.75 5.03 -11.56
C ILE A 225 4.97 5.73 -12.17
N PRO A 226 5.72 6.56 -11.42
CA PRO A 226 6.93 7.15 -11.97
C PRO A 226 7.89 6.02 -12.32
N ALA A 227 8.16 5.86 -13.62
CA ALA A 227 9.04 4.81 -14.13
C ALA A 227 10.41 4.88 -13.42
N GLY A 228 10.68 3.93 -12.52
CA GLY A 228 12.03 3.65 -12.09
C GLY A 228 12.75 2.96 -13.24
N ARG A 229 13.75 3.64 -13.81
CA ARG A 229 14.82 2.99 -14.55
C ARG A 229 15.78 2.35 -13.57
#